data_AF-A0A523PPS3-F1
#
_entry.id   AF-A0A523PPS3-F1
#
_cell.length_a   1.000
_cell.length_b   1.000
_cell.length_c   1.000
_cell.angle_alpha   90.00
_cell.angle_beta   90.00
_cell.angle_gamma   90.00
#
_symmetry.space_group_name_H-M   'P 1'
#
loop_
_entity.id
_entity.type
_entity.pdbx_description
1 polymer ?
#
loop_
_entity_poly.entity_id
_entity_poly.type
_entity_poly.pdbx_seq_one_letter_code
_entity_poly.pdbx_strand_id
1 'polypeptide(L)'
;MHQGFALLDVISPCVTFNDHDGSTKSYVYTREHFHETIHTDFVLETEEIRVNYGEGEVVSVELHDGSRILLRKVAPDYEPKNRGNAISYIQHRQEKGEIVTGLLYLDEQAGDLHAISNTIDQPLNELSYDKLCPGADVLEEIFEAYR
;
A
#
# COMPACT_ATOMS: atom_id res chain seq x y z
N MET A 1 0.87 -17.54 1.50
CA MET A 1 1.65 -16.34 1.85
C MET A 1 2.39 -15.94 0.58
N HIS A 2 2.30 -14.67 0.15
CA HIS A 2 3.04 -14.20 -1.02
C HIS A 2 4.50 -13.96 -0.64
N GLN A 3 5.43 -14.53 -1.41
CA GLN A 3 6.88 -14.43 -1.20
C GLN A 3 7.45 -13.29 -2.05
N GLY A 4 7.10 -12.06 -1.68
CA GLY A 4 7.40 -10.87 -2.48
C GLY A 4 6.78 -9.61 -1.90
N PHE A 5 6.93 -8.50 -2.60
CA PHE A 5 6.34 -7.23 -2.19
C PHE A 5 4.82 -7.24 -2.40
N ALA A 6 4.07 -7.05 -1.32
CA ALA A 6 2.63 -6.91 -1.36
C ALA A 6 2.21 -5.48 -1.01
N LEU A 7 1.39 -4.87 -1.86
CA LEU A 7 0.73 -3.59 -1.61
C LEU A 7 -0.76 -3.82 -1.39
N LEU A 8 -1.26 -3.37 -0.24
CA LEU A 8 -2.69 -3.29 0.05
C LEU A 8 -3.07 -1.81 0.12
N ASP A 9 -3.81 -1.34 -0.88
CA ASP A 9 -4.40 -0.02 -0.86
C ASP A 9 -5.74 -0.07 -0.12
N VAL A 10 -5.80 0.56 1.05
CA VAL A 10 -6.98 0.59 1.91
C VAL A 10 -7.45 2.03 2.01
N ILE A 11 -8.58 2.31 1.35
CA ILE A 11 -9.22 3.62 1.41
C ILE A 11 -9.80 3.81 2.81
N SER A 12 -9.18 4.69 3.59
CA SER A 12 -9.58 5.04 4.95
C SER A 12 -9.95 6.52 5.00
N PRO A 13 -11.26 6.88 4.97
CA PRO A 13 -11.67 8.27 5.07
C PRO A 13 -11.25 8.85 6.42
N CYS A 14 -10.64 10.05 6.40
CA CYS A 14 -10.23 10.78 7.61
C CYS A 14 -11.17 11.97 7.82
N VAL A 15 -12.12 11.80 8.73
CA VAL A 15 -13.16 12.80 9.03
C VAL A 15 -12.64 14.00 9.84
N THR A 16 -11.57 13.85 10.62
CA THR A 16 -11.09 14.91 11.53
C THR A 16 -10.17 15.94 10.84
N PHE A 17 -9.38 15.53 9.85
CA PHE A 17 -8.31 16.38 9.29
C PHE A 17 -8.43 16.65 7.79
N ASN A 18 -9.41 16.05 7.10
CA ASN A 18 -9.51 16.15 5.63
C ASN A 18 -10.88 16.60 5.14
N ASP A 19 -11.62 17.33 5.98
CA ASP A 19 -13.00 17.74 5.72
C ASP A 19 -13.14 19.28 5.69
N HIS A 20 -12.46 19.96 4.73
CA HIS A 20 -12.69 21.40 4.44
C HIS A 20 -12.17 21.87 3.06
N ASP A 21 -12.77 22.97 2.55
CA ASP A 21 -12.61 23.59 1.22
C ASP A 21 -11.22 24.18 0.87
N GLY A 22 -10.17 23.92 1.66
CA GLY A 22 -8.89 24.64 1.54
C GLY A 22 -7.70 23.93 2.15
N SER A 23 -7.53 22.63 1.93
CA SER A 23 -6.45 21.84 2.51
C SER A 23 -5.05 22.38 2.14
N THR A 24 -4.45 23.16 3.05
CA THR A 24 -3.06 23.65 3.02
C THR A 24 -2.23 22.96 4.12
N LYS A 25 -1.83 21.70 3.88
CA LYS A 25 -1.02 20.92 4.83
C LYS A 25 0.42 21.45 4.95
N SER A 26 0.65 22.48 5.77
CA SER A 26 1.97 22.75 6.35
C SER A 26 1.86 23.25 7.80
N TYR A 27 2.69 22.67 8.68
CA TYR A 27 2.79 22.97 10.12
C TYR A 27 3.04 24.46 10.43
N VAL A 28 3.63 25.21 9.49
CA VAL A 28 3.99 26.63 9.67
C VAL A 28 2.76 27.54 9.59
N TYR A 29 1.81 27.24 8.72
CA TYR A 29 0.58 28.05 8.56
C TYR A 29 -0.31 27.99 9.81
N THR A 30 -0.43 26.79 10.40
CA THR A 30 -1.17 26.53 11.65
C THR A 30 -0.58 27.30 12.84
N ARG A 31 0.72 27.59 12.83
CA ARG A 31 1.38 28.28 13.96
C ARG A 31 1.20 29.79 13.93
N GLU A 32 1.04 30.40 12.75
CA GLU A 32 0.93 31.86 12.60
C GLU A 32 -0.52 32.37 12.69
N HIS A 33 -1.52 31.50 12.48
CA HIS A 33 -2.94 31.84 12.51
C HIS A 33 -3.67 31.12 13.65
N PHE A 34 -3.10 31.19 14.85
CA PHE A 34 -3.69 30.61 16.06
C PHE A 34 -4.91 31.45 16.49
N HIS A 35 -6.10 31.04 16.05
CA HIS A 35 -7.34 31.42 16.73
C HIS A 35 -7.62 30.40 17.82
N GLU A 36 -7.69 30.84 19.07
CA GLU A 36 -8.25 30.03 20.16
C GLU A 36 -9.70 29.72 19.80
N THR A 37 -9.99 28.46 19.48
CA THR A 37 -11.35 27.97 19.42
C THR A 37 -11.34 26.54 19.88
N ILE A 38 -11.81 26.34 21.11
CA ILE A 38 -12.26 25.04 21.58
C ILE A 38 -13.42 24.65 20.63
N HIS A 39 -13.08 23.95 19.55
CA HIS A 39 -13.99 23.01 18.94
C HIS A 39 -13.49 21.66 19.41
N THR A 40 -14.17 21.09 20.38
CA THR A 40 -14.14 19.65 20.57
C THR A 40 -14.34 19.02 19.19
N ASP A 41 -13.28 18.40 18.63
CA ASP A 41 -13.31 17.54 17.44
C ASP A 41 -14.13 16.28 17.76
N PHE A 42 -15.40 16.50 18.12
CA PHE A 42 -16.31 15.47 18.54
C PHE A 42 -16.87 14.82 17.28
N VAL A 43 -16.16 13.81 16.81
CA VAL A 43 -16.69 12.86 15.83
C VAL A 43 -17.74 12.04 16.55
N LEU A 44 -19.01 12.28 16.23
CA LEU A 44 -20.12 11.46 16.70
C LEU A 44 -19.86 10.00 16.32
N GLU A 45 -20.05 9.09 17.27
CA GLU A 45 -20.06 7.67 16.94
C GLU A 45 -21.18 7.42 15.93
N THR A 46 -20.80 6.86 14.79
CA THR A 46 -21.70 6.49 13.70
C THR A 46 -21.67 4.97 13.54
N GLU A 47 -22.78 4.39 13.08
CA GLU A 47 -22.86 2.94 12.89
C GLU A 47 -21.95 2.49 11.74
N GLU A 48 -21.23 1.38 11.94
CA GLU A 48 -20.35 0.83 10.91
C GLU A 48 -21.13 0.46 9.64
N ILE A 49 -20.78 1.10 8.52
CA ILE A 49 -21.34 0.74 7.21
C ILE A 49 -20.67 -0.54 6.71
N ARG A 50 -21.43 -1.65 6.71
CA ARG A 50 -20.98 -2.94 6.16
C ARG A 50 -21.68 -3.24 4.86
N VAL A 51 -20.90 -3.63 3.85
CA VAL A 51 -21.42 -4.10 2.57
C VAL A 51 -20.82 -5.46 2.22
N ASN A 52 -21.65 -6.34 1.67
CA ASN A 52 -21.24 -7.61 1.08
C ASN A 52 -21.91 -7.73 -0.29
N TYR A 53 -21.12 -7.98 -1.31
CA TYR A 53 -21.53 -7.98 -2.72
C TYR A 53 -20.73 -9.03 -3.49
N GLY A 54 -21.33 -9.55 -4.55
CA GLY A 54 -20.79 -10.62 -5.37
C GLY A 54 -19.56 -10.20 -6.17
N GLU A 55 -18.85 -11.20 -6.70
CA GLU A 55 -17.77 -10.99 -7.66
C GLU A 55 -18.32 -10.38 -8.95
N GLY A 56 -17.62 -9.38 -9.49
CA GLY A 56 -18.06 -8.62 -10.67
C GLY A 56 -19.16 -7.58 -10.41
N GLU A 57 -19.81 -7.60 -9.25
CA GLU A 57 -20.86 -6.66 -8.89
C GLU A 57 -20.31 -5.27 -8.55
N VAL A 58 -21.19 -4.28 -8.70
CA VAL A 58 -20.97 -2.92 -8.19
C VAL A 58 -22.01 -2.64 -7.12
N VAL A 59 -21.56 -2.10 -6.00
CA VAL A 59 -22.43 -1.60 -4.94
C VAL A 59 -22.21 -0.10 -4.76
N SER A 60 -23.31 0.65 -4.69
CA SER A 60 -23.28 2.04 -4.25
C SER A 60 -23.37 2.07 -2.72
N VAL A 61 -22.37 2.65 -2.07
CA VAL A 61 -22.32 2.81 -0.62
C VAL A 61 -22.56 4.27 -0.30
N GLU A 62 -23.63 4.55 0.46
CA GLU A 62 -23.90 5.89 0.99
C GLU A 62 -23.13 6.07 2.31
N LEU A 63 -22.34 7.13 2.39
CA LEU A 63 -21.54 7.49 3.55
C LEU A 63 -22.37 8.34 4.52
N HIS A 64 -21.88 8.52 5.75
CA HIS A 64 -22.60 9.28 6.78
C HIS A 64 -22.84 10.75 6.45
N ASP A 65 -22.05 11.33 5.54
CA ASP A 65 -22.21 12.70 5.02
C ASP A 65 -23.22 12.79 3.85
N GLY A 66 -23.84 11.67 3.45
CA GLY A 66 -24.75 11.56 2.32
C GLY A 66 -24.07 11.46 0.96
N SER A 67 -22.74 11.51 0.90
CA SER A 67 -22.00 11.23 -0.32
C SER A 67 -22.08 9.73 -0.68
N ARG A 68 -21.72 9.39 -1.91
CA ARG A 68 -21.79 8.00 -2.40
C ARG A 68 -20.50 7.59 -3.08
N ILE A 69 -20.05 6.38 -2.79
CA ILE A 69 -18.95 5.72 -3.49
C ILE A 69 -19.45 4.47 -4.20
N LEU A 70 -18.88 4.17 -5.36
CA LEU A 70 -19.18 2.95 -6.11
C LEU A 70 -18.02 1.96 -5.92
N LEU A 71 -18.28 0.83 -5.27
CA LEU A 71 -17.28 -0.23 -5.11
C LEU A 71 -17.56 -1.34 -6.11
N ARG A 72 -16.57 -1.69 -6.94
CA ARG A 72 -16.65 -2.79 -7.91
C ARG A 72 -15.71 -3.92 -7.50
N LYS A 73 -16.25 -5.11 -7.24
CA LYS A 73 -15.41 -6.29 -7.04
C LYS A 73 -14.93 -6.77 -8.39
N VAL A 74 -13.66 -7.19 -8.49
CA VAL A 74 -13.15 -7.87 -9.67
C VAL A 74 -14.07 -9.04 -10.07
N ALA A 75 -14.25 -9.24 -11.37
CA ALA A 75 -15.09 -10.30 -11.89
C ALA A 75 -14.38 -11.67 -11.75
N PRO A 76 -15.12 -12.79 -11.72
CA PRO A 76 -14.52 -14.13 -11.60
C PRO A 76 -13.55 -14.47 -12.74
N ASP A 77 -13.72 -13.86 -13.91
CA ASP A 77 -12.91 -14.03 -15.11
C ASP A 77 -11.79 -12.99 -15.23
N TYR A 78 -11.57 -12.15 -14.22
CA TYR A 78 -10.48 -11.18 -14.18
C TYR A 78 -9.12 -11.87 -14.05
N GLU A 79 -8.22 -11.60 -14.99
CA GLU A 79 -6.86 -12.16 -15.02
C GLU A 79 -5.84 -11.18 -14.39
N PRO A 80 -5.30 -11.46 -13.19
CA PRO A 80 -4.42 -10.53 -12.48
C PRO A 80 -2.95 -10.58 -12.93
N LYS A 81 -2.57 -11.45 -13.87
CA LYS A 81 -1.16 -11.67 -14.26
C LYS A 81 -0.63 -10.67 -15.30
N ASN A 82 -1.48 -9.84 -15.87
CA ASN A 82 -1.08 -8.85 -16.87
C ASN A 82 -1.10 -7.44 -16.29
N ARG A 83 0.09 -6.86 -16.09
CA ARG A 83 0.26 -5.53 -15.50
C ARG A 83 -0.44 -4.43 -16.32
N GLY A 84 -0.35 -4.51 -17.65
CA GLY A 84 -0.98 -3.53 -18.54
C GLY A 84 -2.50 -3.57 -18.42
N ASN A 85 -3.08 -4.77 -18.47
CA ASN A 85 -4.52 -4.96 -18.30
C ASN A 85 -5.01 -4.48 -16.94
N ALA A 86 -4.26 -4.75 -15.86
CA ALA A 86 -4.61 -4.29 -14.52
C ALA A 86 -4.68 -2.76 -14.44
N ILE A 87 -3.65 -2.06 -14.95
CA ILE A 87 -3.61 -0.59 -14.98
C ILE A 87 -4.77 -0.04 -15.81
N SER A 88 -4.96 -0.55 -17.03
CA SER A 88 -6.05 -0.09 -17.91
C SER A 88 -7.43 -0.38 -17.33
N TYR A 89 -7.60 -1.51 -16.66
CA TYR A 89 -8.86 -1.86 -15.99
C TYR A 89 -9.19 -0.88 -14.87
N ILE A 90 -8.23 -0.60 -13.98
CA ILE A 90 -8.40 0.37 -12.89
C ILE A 90 -8.76 1.76 -13.45
N GLN A 91 -8.01 2.24 -14.44
CA GLN A 91 -8.26 3.55 -15.06
C GLN A 91 -9.66 3.62 -15.68
N HIS A 92 -10.05 2.61 -16.46
CA HIS A 92 -11.35 2.60 -17.12
C HIS A 92 -12.53 2.52 -16.14
N ARG A 93 -12.35 1.87 -14.98
CA ARG A 93 -13.35 1.85 -13.92
C ARG A 93 -13.38 3.17 -13.15
N GLN A 94 -12.23 3.76 -12.89
CA GLN A 94 -12.13 5.08 -12.26
C GLN A 94 -12.80 6.18 -13.10
N GLU A 95 -12.68 6.14 -14.43
CA GLU A 95 -13.40 7.03 -15.35
C GLU A 95 -14.93 6.94 -15.21
N LYS A 96 -15.45 5.81 -14.73
CA LYS A 96 -16.87 5.56 -14.44
C LYS A 96 -17.24 5.89 -12.98
N GLY A 97 -16.30 6.43 -12.20
CA GLY A 97 -16.48 6.67 -10.76
C GLY A 97 -16.47 5.41 -9.91
N GLU A 98 -16.02 4.28 -10.46
CA GLU A 98 -15.97 2.99 -9.76
C GLU A 98 -14.58 2.75 -9.14
N ILE A 99 -14.57 2.41 -7.86
CA ILE A 99 -13.38 1.97 -7.11
C ILE A 99 -13.29 0.46 -7.19
N VAL A 100 -12.22 -0.06 -7.78
CA VAL A 100 -12.01 -1.49 -7.94
C VAL A 100 -11.49 -2.11 -6.63
N THR A 101 -12.09 -3.22 -6.21
CA THR A 101 -11.72 -3.98 -5.02
C THR A 101 -11.39 -5.43 -5.36
N GLY A 102 -10.45 -6.02 -4.62
CA GLY A 102 -9.99 -7.40 -4.79
C GLY A 102 -8.51 -7.50 -5.18
N LEU A 103 -8.12 -8.65 -5.74
CA LEU A 103 -6.75 -8.86 -6.24
C LEU A 103 -6.60 -8.22 -7.62
N LEU A 104 -5.87 -7.10 -7.68
CA LEU A 104 -5.72 -6.33 -8.91
C LEU A 104 -4.57 -6.84 -9.79
N TYR A 105 -3.46 -7.24 -9.18
CA TYR A 105 -2.29 -7.71 -9.91
C TYR A 105 -1.52 -8.73 -9.09
N LEU A 106 -0.97 -9.73 -9.77
CA LEU A 106 -0.08 -10.72 -9.19
C LEU A 106 1.01 -11.10 -10.21
N ASP A 107 2.26 -10.89 -9.82
CA ASP A 107 3.43 -11.44 -10.50
C ASP A 107 3.93 -12.64 -9.72
N GLU A 108 3.82 -13.83 -10.31
CA GLU A 108 4.30 -15.08 -9.69
C GLU A 108 5.78 -15.35 -9.99
N GLN A 109 6.39 -14.62 -10.93
CA GLN A 109 7.79 -14.80 -11.33
C GLN A 109 8.74 -13.87 -10.55
N ALA A 110 8.23 -12.76 -10.03
CA ALA A 110 8.99 -11.89 -9.17
C ALA A 110 9.32 -12.57 -7.84
N GLY A 111 10.59 -12.92 -7.63
CA GLY A 111 11.09 -13.37 -6.34
C GLY A 111 11.23 -12.22 -5.34
N ASP A 112 11.29 -12.55 -4.05
CA ASP A 112 11.65 -11.56 -3.04
C ASP A 112 13.11 -11.13 -3.14
N LEU A 113 13.45 -10.04 -2.46
CA LEU A 113 14.80 -9.45 -2.50
C LEU A 113 15.88 -10.43 -2.03
N HIS A 114 15.60 -11.26 -1.03
CA HIS A 114 16.55 -12.21 -0.48
C HIS A 114 16.84 -13.33 -1.47
N ALA A 115 15.80 -13.86 -2.12
CA ALA A 115 15.92 -14.86 -3.18
C ALA A 115 16.73 -14.33 -4.38
N ILE A 116 16.44 -13.10 -4.84
CA ILE A 116 17.17 -12.47 -5.96
C ILE A 116 18.62 -12.19 -5.60
N SER A 117 18.88 -11.75 -4.38
CA SER A 117 20.23 -11.37 -3.92
C SER A 117 21.05 -12.56 -3.42
N ASN A 118 20.50 -13.78 -3.45
CA ASN A 118 21.09 -15.00 -2.87
C ASN A 118 21.62 -14.77 -1.44
N THR A 119 20.87 -14.04 -0.62
CA THR A 119 21.26 -13.84 0.78
C THR A 119 20.94 -15.09 1.60
N ILE A 120 21.60 -15.20 2.74
CA ILE A 120 21.32 -16.26 3.72
C ILE A 120 19.97 -16.06 4.41
N ASP A 121 19.42 -17.14 4.97
CA ASP A 121 18.18 -17.12 5.76
C ASP A 121 18.35 -16.40 7.11
N GLN A 122 19.58 -16.33 7.62
CA GLN A 122 19.87 -15.66 8.89
C GLN A 122 19.68 -14.14 8.73
N PRO A 123 19.00 -13.46 9.68
CA PRO A 123 18.92 -12.01 9.70
C PRO A 123 20.31 -11.36 9.64
N LEU A 124 20.50 -10.44 8.68
CA LEU A 124 21.81 -9.83 8.44
C LEU A 124 22.36 -9.05 9.66
N ASN A 125 21.46 -8.51 10.49
CA ASN A 125 21.81 -7.81 11.73
C ASN A 125 22.30 -8.74 12.85
N GLU A 126 22.10 -10.05 12.72
CA GLU A 126 22.55 -11.06 13.68
C GLU A 126 23.86 -11.73 13.24
N LEU A 127 24.41 -11.33 12.09
CA LEU A 127 25.69 -11.84 11.62
C LEU A 127 26.83 -11.31 12.48
N SER A 128 27.65 -12.23 12.97
CA SER A 128 28.84 -11.89 13.74
C SER A 128 29.93 -11.33 12.82
N TYR A 129 30.73 -10.41 13.33
CA TYR A 129 31.73 -9.68 12.54
C TYR A 129 32.79 -10.60 11.91
N ASP A 130 33.16 -11.68 12.60
CA ASP A 130 34.08 -12.72 12.14
C ASP A 130 33.58 -13.47 10.90
N LYS A 131 32.25 -13.54 10.67
CA LYS A 131 31.68 -14.10 9.44
C LYS A 131 31.62 -13.11 8.29
N LEU A 132 31.59 -11.81 8.60
CA LEU A 132 31.52 -10.73 7.60
C LEU A 132 32.89 -10.35 7.05
N CYS A 133 33.97 -10.62 7.81
CA CYS A 133 35.33 -10.29 7.44
C CYS A 133 36.15 -11.59 7.26
N PRO A 134 36.60 -11.93 6.03
CA PRO A 134 37.39 -13.13 5.80
C PRO A 134 38.80 -13.08 6.42
N GLY A 135 39.22 -11.91 6.93
CA GLY A 135 40.55 -11.70 7.49
C GLY A 135 41.61 -11.41 6.42
N ALA A 136 42.80 -11.01 6.87
CA ALA A 136 43.89 -10.63 5.97
C ALA A 136 44.41 -11.81 5.14
N ASP A 137 44.59 -12.97 5.78
CA ASP A 137 45.17 -14.17 5.15
C ASP A 137 44.32 -14.68 3.97
N VAL A 138 43.00 -14.78 4.17
CA VAL A 138 42.06 -15.22 3.10
C VAL A 138 41.95 -14.17 2.00
N LEU A 139 42.03 -12.88 2.34
CA LEU A 139 42.02 -11.81 1.34
C LEU A 139 43.26 -11.85 0.44
N GLU A 140 44.42 -12.19 1.00
CA GLU A 140 45.66 -12.36 0.24
C GLU A 140 45.57 -13.55 -0.73
N GLU A 141 45.04 -14.70 -0.29
CA GLU A 141 44.75 -15.85 -1.17
C GLU A 141 43.81 -15.47 -2.33
N ILE A 142 42.74 -14.71 -2.06
CA ILE A 142 41.83 -14.23 -3.10
C ILE A 142 42.58 -13.36 -4.11
N PHE A 143 43.42 -12.42 -3.66
CA PHE A 143 44.16 -11.54 -4.56
C PHE A 143 45.20 -12.26 -5.41
N GLU A 144 45.85 -13.30 -4.89
CA GLU A 144 46.74 -14.13 -5.70
C GLU A 144 46.01 -14.85 -6.84
N ALA A 145 44.77 -15.29 -6.63
CA ALA A 145 43.97 -15.96 -7.66
C ALA A 145 43.56 -15.06 -8.84
N TYR A 146 43.64 -13.73 -8.70
CA TYR A 146 43.34 -12.75 -9.75
C TYR A 146 44.60 -12.15 -10.42
N ARG A 147 45.79 -12.68 -10.10
CA ARG A 147 47.08 -12.19 -10.60
C ARG A 147 47.63 -13.07 -11.72
#